data_AF-A0A702FH21-F1
#
_entry.id   AF-A0A702FH21-F1
#
_cell.length_a   1.000
_cell.length_b   1.000
_cell.length_c   1.000
_cell.angle_alpha   90.00
_cell.angle_beta   90.00
_cell.angle_gamma   90.00
#
_symmetry.space_group_name_H-M   'P 1'
#
loop_
_entity.id
_entity.type
_entity.pdbx_description
1 polymer ?
#
loop_
_entity_poly.entity_id
_entity_poly.type
_entity_poly.pdbx_seq_one_letter_code
_entity_poly.pdbx_strand_id
1 'polypeptide(L)'
;MKHISNRGSILIEVIIAIAIIGMVMLAAAEYARKEIDKVHRQNISDIIVKEISSFLTFINHYELEVYKADGTTEKRVNPLYDIPSPGASDSRPDYYKNRLLTKMEDDLSNNLSNFINWGSYKAGGTSAERNFFLDSACGGTGADSIPVNKTSGMKFVNQFLSCERKWENSEFDIERVDLIGDQRTGSIDRVDFFLSFNEITENNGFELFNYVTSLERAFDKAGYFVAGAYLISRNKGGAAQNWELVKNGTGTPPPRVDVMKPDGYDFLGRLSRNLQYGIRLSMKADGMNLKADGSVNAEKLCWDPVSDAPVICIASNKYSTHDDPMLSATVSPGQDPASLSVKDLIFNNGVGTKPDGTTYNKYSTVPVIDYVSFTGENKANIKVSDNYSANVNDEEGFIRRDIQICPLNPEGDESNPGKPKRLYPRMAVALSSFVGESLNNNSKTMLDSDLSKLKSNRNKLSLLKGQEVDQIKGIVIQVNQSTINKPSGEWLISASTGLKNDGTGAYNIINPKSLSLLVTTWCSTEEQDSLP
;
A
#
# COMPACT_ATOMS: atom_id res chain seq x y z
N MET A 1 -53.05 58.67 10.83
CA MET A 1 -52.10 57.57 11.04
C MET A 1 -52.79 56.46 11.82
N LYS A 2 -53.26 55.42 11.12
CA LYS A 2 -53.83 54.21 11.74
C LYS A 2 -52.75 53.14 11.70
N HIS A 3 -52.30 52.69 12.87
CA HIS A 3 -51.45 51.51 13.03
C HIS A 3 -52.22 50.29 12.51
N ILE A 4 -51.84 49.78 11.34
CA ILE A 4 -52.28 48.48 10.86
C ILE A 4 -51.39 47.43 11.55
N SER A 5 -52.06 46.49 12.21
CA SER A 5 -51.50 45.45 13.06
C SER A 5 -50.60 44.48 12.29
N ASN A 6 -49.30 44.49 12.58
CA ASN A 6 -48.31 43.51 12.11
C ASN A 6 -48.46 42.11 12.77
N ARG A 7 -49.47 41.88 13.62
CA ARG A 7 -49.60 40.62 14.38
C ARG A 7 -50.04 39.43 13.52
N GLY A 8 -50.72 39.65 12.39
CA GLY A 8 -51.17 38.56 11.49
C GLY A 8 -50.07 37.99 10.59
N SER A 9 -49.14 38.84 10.14
CA SER A 9 -48.01 38.43 9.27
C SER A 9 -46.98 37.59 10.02
N ILE A 10 -46.66 37.97 11.26
CA ILE A 10 -45.67 37.29 12.10
C ILE A 10 -46.17 35.89 12.50
N LEU A 11 -47.47 35.72 12.77
CA LEU A 11 -48.02 34.43 13.18
C LEU A 11 -47.98 33.39 12.06
N ILE A 12 -48.28 33.81 10.82
CA ILE A 12 -48.23 32.94 9.63
C ILE A 12 -46.79 32.51 9.33
N GLU A 13 -45.84 33.43 9.43
CA GLU A 13 -44.41 33.17 9.18
C GLU A 13 -43.83 32.17 10.20
N VAL A 14 -44.23 32.27 11.46
CA VAL A 14 -43.85 31.31 12.52
C VAL A 14 -44.46 29.93 12.29
N ILE A 15 -45.73 29.83 11.86
CA ILE A 15 -46.37 28.54 11.55
C ILE A 15 -45.69 27.86 10.35
N ILE A 16 -45.38 28.61 9.30
CA ILE A 16 -44.66 28.10 8.12
C ILE A 16 -43.26 27.64 8.50
N ALA A 17 -42.54 28.41 9.33
CA ALA A 17 -41.21 28.03 9.81
C ALA A 17 -41.24 26.73 10.64
N ILE A 18 -42.20 26.58 11.55
CA ILE A 18 -42.37 25.34 12.34
C ILE A 18 -42.70 24.15 11.44
N ALA A 19 -43.55 24.33 10.42
CA ALA A 19 -43.87 23.26 9.47
C ALA A 19 -42.65 22.83 8.64
N ILE A 20 -41.84 23.78 8.16
CA ILE A 20 -40.61 23.49 7.42
C ILE A 20 -39.59 22.78 8.32
N ILE A 21 -39.39 23.26 9.54
CA ILE A 21 -38.49 22.61 10.52
C ILE A 21 -38.99 21.19 10.84
N GLY A 22 -40.29 21.00 11.01
CA GLY A 22 -40.89 19.68 11.22
C GLY A 22 -40.64 18.73 10.04
N MET A 23 -40.80 19.19 8.80
CA MET A 23 -40.49 18.40 7.61
C MET A 23 -39.00 18.04 7.49
N VAL A 24 -38.10 18.99 7.79
CA VAL A 24 -36.66 18.74 7.79
C VAL A 24 -36.25 17.76 8.90
N MET A 25 -36.83 17.88 10.09
CA MET A 25 -36.58 16.94 11.19
C MET A 25 -37.10 15.53 10.88
N LEU A 26 -38.25 15.39 10.23
CA LEU A 26 -38.77 14.09 9.77
C LEU A 26 -37.84 13.46 8.74
N ALA A 27 -37.41 14.22 7.73
CA ALA A 27 -36.46 13.75 6.73
C ALA A 27 -35.10 13.36 7.35
N ALA A 28 -34.61 14.14 8.31
CA ALA A 28 -33.38 13.83 9.04
C ALA A 28 -33.52 12.57 9.91
N ALA A 29 -34.68 12.37 10.55
CA ALA A 29 -34.97 11.18 11.35
C ALA A 29 -35.08 9.91 10.47
N GLU A 30 -35.72 10.01 9.30
CA GLU A 30 -35.77 8.92 8.33
C GLU A 30 -34.38 8.58 7.78
N TYR A 31 -33.58 9.60 7.46
CA TYR A 31 -32.20 9.41 7.04
C TYR A 31 -31.36 8.71 8.12
N ALA A 32 -31.47 9.16 9.38
CA ALA A 32 -30.76 8.56 10.50
C ALA A 32 -31.17 7.10 10.71
N ARG A 33 -32.47 6.76 10.64
CA ARG A 33 -32.95 5.38 10.71
C ARG A 33 -32.37 4.52 9.60
N LYS A 34 -32.40 5.02 8.35
CA LYS A 34 -31.87 4.28 7.20
C LYS A 34 -30.38 3.97 7.33
N GLU A 35 -29.59 4.91 7.87
CA GLU A 35 -28.16 4.67 8.09
C GLU A 35 -27.91 3.70 9.24
N ILE A 36 -28.66 3.80 10.33
CA ILE A 36 -28.60 2.83 11.45
C ILE A 36 -28.93 1.42 10.94
N ASP A 37 -30.03 1.26 10.20
CA ASP A 37 -30.45 -0.04 9.69
C ASP A 37 -29.41 -0.62 8.72
N LYS A 38 -28.80 0.21 7.88
CA LYS A 38 -27.74 -0.20 6.95
C LYS A 38 -26.49 -0.66 7.69
N VAL A 39 -26.07 0.06 8.74
CA VAL A 39 -24.93 -0.33 9.58
C VAL A 39 -25.23 -1.64 10.32
N HIS A 40 -26.44 -1.79 10.87
CA HIS A 40 -26.89 -3.01 11.53
C HIS A 40 -26.84 -4.22 10.57
N ARG A 41 -27.42 -4.09 9.37
CA ARG A 41 -27.37 -5.15 8.34
C ARG A 41 -25.94 -5.50 7.94
N GLN A 42 -25.07 -4.49 7.80
CA GLN A 42 -23.66 -4.72 7.51
C GLN A 42 -22.96 -5.47 8.64
N ASN A 43 -23.24 -5.12 9.90
CA ASN A 43 -22.65 -5.78 11.06
C ASN A 43 -23.05 -7.26 11.16
N ILE A 44 -24.35 -7.57 10.99
CA ILE A 44 -24.82 -8.97 10.95
C ILE A 44 -24.16 -9.72 9.80
N SER A 45 -24.09 -9.11 8.61
CA SER A 45 -23.46 -9.72 7.44
C SER A 45 -21.97 -10.01 7.70
N ASP A 46 -21.24 -9.06 8.28
CA ASP A 46 -19.83 -9.23 8.66
C ASP A 46 -19.65 -10.38 9.68
N ILE A 47 -20.55 -10.51 10.66
CA ILE A 47 -20.54 -11.61 11.65
C ILE A 47 -20.77 -12.97 10.99
N ILE A 48 -21.81 -13.09 10.15
CA ILE A 48 -22.15 -14.33 9.43
C ILE A 48 -21.02 -14.73 8.47
N VAL A 49 -20.51 -13.78 7.69
CA VAL A 49 -19.41 -14.04 6.76
C VAL A 49 -18.14 -14.40 7.52
N LYS A 50 -17.88 -13.82 8.70
CA LYS A 50 -16.73 -14.21 9.51
C LYS A 50 -16.81 -15.67 9.95
N GLU A 51 -17.99 -16.16 10.33
CA GLU A 51 -18.20 -17.58 10.65
C GLU A 51 -17.97 -18.48 9.43
N ILE A 52 -18.61 -18.15 8.29
CA ILE A 52 -18.50 -18.90 7.04
C ILE A 52 -17.04 -18.98 6.57
N SER A 53 -16.36 -17.84 6.46
CA SER A 53 -14.96 -17.75 6.03
C SER A 53 -14.02 -18.52 6.96
N SER A 54 -14.28 -18.49 8.27
CA SER A 54 -13.49 -19.23 9.24
C SER A 54 -13.66 -20.75 9.10
N PHE A 55 -14.89 -21.22 8.83
CA PHE A 55 -15.11 -22.65 8.55
C PHE A 55 -14.49 -23.08 7.21
N LEU A 56 -14.60 -22.26 6.17
CA LEU A 56 -13.94 -22.51 4.89
C LEU A 56 -12.41 -22.58 5.05
N THR A 57 -11.85 -21.74 5.92
CA THR A 57 -10.42 -21.78 6.26
C THR A 57 -10.08 -23.12 6.90
N PHE A 58 -10.88 -23.61 7.86
CA PHE A 58 -10.69 -24.94 8.47
C PHE A 58 -10.74 -26.06 7.41
N ILE A 59 -11.74 -26.05 6.52
CA ILE A 59 -11.87 -27.04 5.44
C ILE A 59 -10.64 -27.06 4.54
N ASN A 60 -10.09 -25.90 4.20
CA ASN A 60 -8.99 -25.82 3.25
C ASN A 60 -7.62 -26.20 3.80
N HIS A 61 -7.52 -26.50 5.11
CA HIS A 61 -6.31 -27.04 5.69
C HIS A 61 -6.34 -28.58 5.67
N TYR A 62 -5.43 -29.19 4.92
CA TYR A 62 -5.23 -30.64 4.94
C TYR A 62 -4.62 -31.10 6.26
N GLU A 63 -3.68 -30.33 6.81
CA GLU A 63 -3.07 -30.53 8.12
C GLU A 63 -3.36 -29.34 9.04
N LEU A 64 -3.65 -29.64 10.29
CA LEU A 64 -3.93 -28.69 11.36
C LEU A 64 -2.76 -28.68 12.34
N GLU A 65 -2.29 -27.49 12.70
CA GLU A 65 -1.28 -27.35 13.74
C GLU A 65 -1.96 -27.32 15.12
N VAL A 66 -1.56 -28.24 16.00
CA VAL A 66 -2.15 -28.43 17.32
C VAL A 66 -1.08 -28.48 18.41
N TYR A 67 -1.44 -28.02 19.61
CA TYR A 67 -0.60 -28.17 20.79
C TYR A 67 -0.69 -29.58 21.37
N LYS A 68 0.47 -30.16 21.70
CA LYS A 68 0.58 -31.36 22.53
C LYS A 68 0.40 -31.01 24.01
N ALA A 69 0.25 -32.05 24.83
CA ALA A 69 0.17 -31.92 26.28
C ALA A 69 1.43 -31.30 26.92
N ASP A 70 2.60 -31.43 26.28
CA ASP A 70 3.87 -30.85 26.72
C ASP A 70 4.09 -29.39 26.29
N GLY A 71 3.14 -28.80 25.53
CA GLY A 71 3.21 -27.43 25.02
C GLY A 71 3.92 -27.26 23.69
N THR A 72 4.49 -28.31 23.10
CA THR A 72 5.05 -28.29 21.73
C THR A 72 3.96 -28.39 20.68
N THR A 73 4.24 -28.01 19.42
CA THR A 73 3.27 -28.13 18.32
C THR A 73 3.49 -29.41 17.51
N GLU A 74 2.42 -29.96 16.95
CA GLU A 74 2.44 -31.02 15.94
C GLU A 74 1.45 -30.74 14.82
N LYS A 75 1.71 -31.31 13.65
CA LYS A 75 0.77 -31.33 12.55
C LYS A 75 -0.07 -32.62 12.63
N ARG A 76 -1.39 -32.47 12.62
CA ARG A 76 -2.35 -33.58 12.52
C ARG A 76 -3.14 -33.45 11.23
N VAL A 77 -3.45 -34.57 10.59
CA VAL A 77 -4.37 -34.59 9.45
C VAL A 77 -5.74 -34.09 9.90
N ASN A 78 -6.34 -33.22 9.11
CA ASN A 78 -7.69 -32.73 9.38
C ASN A 78 -8.69 -33.91 9.37
N PRO A 79 -9.57 -34.04 10.37
CA PRO A 79 -10.55 -35.13 10.44
C PRO A 79 -11.42 -35.28 9.18
N LEU A 80 -11.64 -34.20 8.43
CA LEU A 80 -12.34 -34.22 7.15
C LEU A 80 -11.62 -35.10 6.10
N TYR A 81 -10.30 -35.16 6.14
CA TYR A 81 -9.44 -35.84 5.17
C TYR A 81 -8.70 -37.06 5.73
N ASP A 82 -8.90 -37.39 7.01
CA ASP A 82 -8.33 -38.59 7.67
C ASP A 82 -9.06 -39.88 7.22
N ILE A 83 -8.96 -40.20 5.93
CA ILE A 83 -9.64 -41.33 5.30
C ILE A 83 -8.90 -42.62 5.69
N PRO A 84 -9.60 -43.65 6.19
CA PRO A 84 -8.98 -44.92 6.52
C PRO A 84 -8.41 -45.61 5.27
N SER A 85 -7.42 -46.48 5.49
CA SER A 85 -6.82 -47.26 4.40
C SER A 85 -7.87 -48.10 3.65
N PRO A 86 -7.69 -48.34 2.33
CA PRO A 86 -8.62 -49.13 1.55
C PRO A 86 -8.94 -50.49 2.19
N GLY A 87 -10.22 -50.76 2.43
CA GLY A 87 -10.70 -52.01 3.05
C GLY A 87 -10.93 -51.95 4.56
N ALA A 88 -10.54 -50.88 5.24
CA ALA A 88 -10.90 -50.63 6.64
C ALA A 88 -12.28 -49.92 6.74
N SER A 89 -13.01 -50.20 7.83
CA SER A 89 -14.28 -49.51 8.12
C SER A 89 -14.03 -48.05 8.52
N ASP A 90 -14.77 -47.12 7.93
CA ASP A 90 -14.70 -45.70 8.30
C ASP A 90 -15.54 -45.43 9.56
N SER A 91 -14.84 -45.42 10.70
CA SER A 91 -15.39 -45.14 12.02
C SER A 91 -15.57 -43.65 12.30
N ARG A 92 -15.23 -42.76 11.37
CA ARG A 92 -15.42 -41.32 11.59
C ARG A 92 -16.92 -41.00 11.67
N PRO A 93 -17.28 -40.00 12.49
CA PRO A 93 -18.63 -39.44 12.50
C PRO A 93 -19.07 -38.92 11.13
N ASP A 94 -20.39 -38.96 10.89
CA ASP A 94 -21.03 -38.56 9.64
C ASP A 94 -20.66 -37.10 9.24
N TYR A 95 -20.61 -36.18 10.20
CA TYR A 95 -20.24 -34.78 9.99
C TYR A 95 -18.78 -34.56 9.52
N TYR A 96 -17.89 -35.55 9.62
CA TYR A 96 -16.56 -35.48 9.04
C TYR A 96 -16.44 -36.20 7.69
N LYS A 97 -17.14 -37.33 7.51
CA LYS A 97 -16.94 -38.20 6.34
C LYS A 97 -17.95 -38.00 5.20
N ASN A 98 -19.18 -37.59 5.50
CA ASN A 98 -20.23 -37.58 4.49
C ASN A 98 -19.99 -36.45 3.47
N ARG A 99 -20.25 -36.77 2.20
CA ARG A 99 -20.17 -35.86 1.06
C ARG A 99 -21.39 -36.08 0.18
N LEU A 100 -21.97 -35.00 -0.31
CA LEU A 100 -23.05 -35.03 -1.28
C LEU A 100 -22.49 -34.91 -2.71
N LEU A 101 -23.09 -35.66 -3.63
CA LEU A 101 -22.82 -35.55 -5.07
C LEU A 101 -23.98 -34.82 -5.76
N THR A 102 -24.28 -33.60 -5.31
CA THR A 102 -25.39 -32.78 -5.81
C THR A 102 -24.91 -31.54 -6.56
N LYS A 103 -25.57 -31.23 -7.67
CA LYS A 103 -25.44 -29.94 -8.37
C LYS A 103 -26.14 -28.84 -7.58
N MET A 104 -25.92 -27.58 -7.95
CA MET A 104 -26.55 -26.46 -7.25
C MET A 104 -28.08 -26.52 -7.38
N GLU A 105 -28.61 -26.89 -8.53
CA GLU A 105 -30.05 -26.83 -8.83
C GLU A 105 -30.83 -28.08 -8.38
N ASP A 106 -30.11 -29.12 -7.94
CA ASP A 106 -30.69 -30.37 -7.46
C ASP A 106 -31.50 -30.12 -6.19
N ASP A 107 -32.55 -30.94 -6.00
CA ASP A 107 -33.38 -30.86 -4.80
C ASP A 107 -32.58 -31.28 -3.55
N LEU A 108 -32.93 -30.67 -2.41
CA LEU A 108 -32.16 -30.80 -1.17
C LEU A 108 -32.42 -32.15 -0.49
N SER A 109 -31.36 -32.72 0.11
CA SER A 109 -31.48 -33.93 0.92
C SER A 109 -32.22 -33.65 2.24
N ASN A 110 -33.17 -34.50 2.60
CA ASN A 110 -33.87 -34.50 3.90
C ASN A 110 -33.26 -35.46 4.93
N ASN A 111 -32.20 -36.19 4.59
CA ASN A 111 -31.52 -37.09 5.51
C ASN A 111 -30.58 -36.31 6.44
N LEU A 112 -30.72 -36.51 7.76
CA LEU A 112 -29.91 -35.86 8.79
C LEU A 112 -28.43 -36.23 8.72
N SER A 113 -28.08 -37.43 8.26
CA SER A 113 -26.68 -37.82 8.09
C SER A 113 -25.99 -37.09 6.92
N ASN A 114 -26.74 -36.52 5.99
CA ASN A 114 -26.18 -35.95 4.76
C ASN A 114 -25.64 -34.53 4.92
N PHE A 115 -25.85 -33.91 6.07
CA PHE A 115 -25.44 -32.53 6.33
C PHE A 115 -24.95 -32.36 7.76
N ILE A 116 -24.18 -31.31 7.98
CA ILE A 116 -23.71 -30.91 9.30
C ILE A 116 -24.76 -30.01 9.94
N ASN A 117 -25.30 -30.42 11.07
CA ASN A 117 -26.25 -29.62 11.84
C ASN A 117 -25.51 -28.51 12.57
N TRP A 118 -25.73 -27.28 12.12
CA TRP A 118 -25.09 -26.08 12.63
C TRP A 118 -25.92 -25.40 13.74
N GLY A 119 -27.00 -26.03 14.21
CA GLY A 119 -27.87 -25.54 15.26
C GLY A 119 -27.20 -25.37 16.63
N SER A 120 -27.90 -24.71 17.55
CA SER A 120 -27.37 -24.41 18.90
C SER A 120 -27.28 -25.66 19.77
N TYR A 121 -26.27 -25.68 20.63
CA TYR A 121 -26.12 -26.75 21.61
C TYR A 121 -27.21 -26.67 22.66
N LYS A 122 -27.88 -27.81 22.88
CA LYS A 122 -28.79 -28.04 24.00
C LYS A 122 -28.38 -29.34 24.68
N ALA A 123 -28.30 -29.34 26.00
CA ALA A 123 -27.96 -30.55 26.75
C ALA A 123 -28.90 -31.70 26.39
N GLY A 124 -28.33 -32.85 25.99
CA GLY A 124 -29.10 -34.02 25.53
C GLY A 124 -29.65 -33.93 24.10
N GLY A 125 -29.44 -32.81 23.39
CA GLY A 125 -29.82 -32.65 21.99
C GLY A 125 -28.82 -33.26 21.00
N THR A 126 -29.28 -33.55 19.79
CA THR A 126 -28.48 -34.09 18.67
C THR A 126 -28.11 -33.03 17.62
N SER A 127 -28.41 -31.75 17.87
CA SER A 127 -28.49 -30.70 16.84
C SER A 127 -27.32 -29.69 16.84
N ALA A 128 -26.10 -30.12 17.19
CA ALA A 128 -24.99 -29.18 17.44
C ALA A 128 -23.62 -29.71 16.96
N GLU A 129 -23.57 -30.15 15.70
CA GLU A 129 -22.36 -30.73 15.13
C GLU A 129 -21.28 -29.68 14.82
N ARG A 130 -21.67 -28.39 14.72
CA ARG A 130 -20.73 -27.24 14.72
C ARG A 130 -19.65 -27.38 15.78
N ASN A 131 -20.01 -27.87 16.97
CA ASN A 131 -19.09 -27.89 18.11
C ASN A 131 -17.87 -28.78 17.87
N PHE A 132 -18.00 -29.83 17.04
CA PHE A 132 -16.88 -30.71 16.68
C PHE A 132 -15.82 -30.03 15.80
N PHE A 133 -16.05 -28.79 15.36
CA PHE A 133 -15.07 -27.97 14.66
C PHE A 133 -14.46 -26.86 15.53
N LEU A 134 -14.86 -26.79 16.82
CA LEU A 134 -14.32 -25.84 17.79
C LEU A 134 -13.05 -26.39 18.44
N ASP A 135 -12.21 -25.47 18.90
CA ASP A 135 -11.08 -25.81 19.77
C ASP A 135 -11.56 -26.53 21.03
N SER A 136 -10.80 -27.52 21.50
CA SER A 136 -11.04 -28.21 22.76
C SER A 136 -11.16 -27.27 23.98
N ALA A 137 -10.50 -26.11 23.94
CA ALA A 137 -10.57 -25.08 24.96
C ALA A 137 -11.94 -24.39 25.05
N CYS A 138 -12.78 -24.50 24.01
CA CYS A 138 -14.18 -24.04 24.08
C CYS A 138 -15.05 -24.96 24.95
N GLY A 139 -14.56 -26.17 25.30
CA GLY A 139 -15.27 -27.11 26.13
C GLY A 139 -15.18 -26.77 27.63
N GLY A 140 -16.28 -26.97 28.37
CA GLY A 140 -16.38 -26.72 29.81
C GLY A 140 -16.98 -27.89 30.59
N THR A 141 -17.01 -27.76 31.91
CA THR A 141 -17.58 -28.74 32.86
C THR A 141 -18.89 -28.29 33.51
N GLY A 142 -19.40 -27.11 33.14
CA GLY A 142 -20.67 -26.57 33.64
C GLY A 142 -21.87 -27.25 32.98
N ALA A 143 -23.02 -27.26 33.69
CA ALA A 143 -24.25 -27.93 33.24
C ALA A 143 -24.76 -27.42 31.87
N ASP A 144 -24.54 -26.14 31.57
CA ASP A 144 -24.94 -25.49 30.31
C ASP A 144 -23.77 -25.25 29.34
N SER A 145 -22.57 -25.72 29.68
CA SER A 145 -21.39 -25.58 28.82
C SER A 145 -21.27 -26.74 27.84
N ILE A 146 -20.64 -26.49 26.69
CA ILE A 146 -20.33 -27.53 25.70
C ILE A 146 -19.36 -28.51 26.34
N PRO A 147 -19.67 -29.81 26.46
CA PRO A 147 -18.73 -30.78 26.99
C PRO A 147 -17.47 -30.87 26.12
N VAL A 148 -16.29 -31.08 26.72
CA VAL A 148 -15.02 -31.20 25.97
C VAL A 148 -15.08 -32.32 24.93
N ASN A 149 -15.76 -33.44 25.22
CA ASN A 149 -15.96 -34.54 24.25
C ASN A 149 -16.97 -34.24 23.14
N LYS A 150 -17.58 -33.05 23.13
CA LYS A 150 -18.41 -32.50 22.06
C LYS A 150 -17.68 -31.40 21.27
N THR A 151 -16.38 -31.24 21.48
CA THR A 151 -15.50 -30.37 20.68
C THR A 151 -14.68 -31.19 19.67
N SER A 152 -13.78 -30.56 18.91
CA SER A 152 -12.83 -31.29 18.05
C SER A 152 -11.90 -32.24 18.82
N GLY A 153 -11.77 -32.06 20.14
CA GLY A 153 -10.77 -32.78 20.96
C GLY A 153 -9.32 -32.36 20.67
N MET A 154 -9.11 -31.34 19.84
CA MET A 154 -7.81 -30.79 19.47
C MET A 154 -7.67 -29.37 20.01
N LYS A 155 -6.46 -29.02 20.46
CA LYS A 155 -6.10 -27.67 20.87
C LYS A 155 -5.33 -27.00 19.73
N PHE A 156 -6.02 -26.23 18.90
CA PHE A 156 -5.46 -25.61 17.72
C PHE A 156 -4.47 -24.50 18.10
N VAL A 157 -3.42 -24.33 17.29
CA VAL A 157 -2.53 -23.16 17.40
C VAL A 157 -3.26 -21.90 16.94
N ASN A 158 -4.00 -22.02 15.83
CA ASN A 158 -4.85 -20.96 15.30
C ASN A 158 -6.32 -21.33 15.53
N GLN A 159 -7.04 -20.50 16.28
CA GLN A 159 -8.47 -20.70 16.46
C GLN A 159 -9.21 -20.33 15.15
N PHE A 160 -9.86 -21.31 14.53
CA PHE A 160 -10.67 -21.10 13.34
C PHE A 160 -12.01 -20.47 13.71
N LEU A 161 -12.84 -21.20 14.46
CA LEU A 161 -14.18 -20.79 14.83
C LEU A 161 -14.25 -20.18 16.24
N SER A 162 -15.09 -19.17 16.41
CA SER A 162 -15.41 -18.59 17.71
C SER A 162 -16.17 -19.62 18.57
N CYS A 163 -15.80 -19.75 19.85
CA CYS A 163 -16.54 -20.58 20.80
C CYS A 163 -18.01 -20.13 20.91
N GLU A 164 -18.23 -18.82 20.89
CA GLU A 164 -19.54 -18.18 20.97
C GLU A 164 -20.15 -17.98 19.57
N ARG A 165 -21.48 -18.18 19.47
CA ARG A 165 -22.28 -17.86 18.27
C ARG A 165 -22.66 -16.39 18.31
N LYS A 166 -21.83 -15.54 17.70
CA LYS A 166 -22.04 -14.08 17.72
C LYS A 166 -23.29 -13.59 16.98
N TRP A 167 -23.90 -14.45 16.16
CA TRP A 167 -25.14 -14.17 15.42
C TRP A 167 -26.39 -14.69 16.14
N GLU A 168 -26.24 -15.28 17.34
CA GLU A 168 -27.39 -15.76 18.11
C GLU A 168 -28.34 -14.59 18.42
N ASN A 169 -29.65 -14.85 18.28
CA ASN A 169 -30.72 -13.84 18.36
C ASN A 169 -30.70 -12.75 17.27
N SER A 170 -29.96 -12.95 16.17
CA SER A 170 -30.07 -12.09 14.98
C SER A 170 -31.09 -12.61 13.97
N GLU A 171 -31.35 -11.79 12.95
CA GLU A 171 -32.22 -12.07 11.82
C GLU A 171 -31.75 -13.25 10.98
N PHE A 172 -30.47 -13.64 11.08
CA PHE A 172 -29.94 -14.81 10.41
C PHE A 172 -29.40 -15.83 11.40
N ASP A 173 -29.73 -17.09 11.18
CA ASP A 173 -29.06 -18.21 11.83
C ASP A 173 -28.50 -19.18 10.80
N ILE A 174 -27.34 -19.75 11.10
CA ILE A 174 -26.74 -20.82 10.30
C ILE A 174 -27.21 -22.12 10.94
N GLU A 175 -28.02 -22.88 10.22
CA GLU A 175 -28.64 -24.10 10.76
C GLU A 175 -28.06 -25.38 10.15
N ARG A 176 -27.55 -25.29 8.94
CA ARG A 176 -27.12 -26.45 8.16
C ARG A 176 -25.95 -26.10 7.25
N VAL A 177 -25.00 -27.03 7.14
CA VAL A 177 -23.87 -26.95 6.23
C VAL A 177 -23.74 -28.26 5.47
N ASP A 178 -23.71 -28.19 4.14
CA ASP A 178 -23.53 -29.36 3.28
C ASP A 178 -22.13 -29.34 2.68
N LEU A 179 -21.45 -30.49 2.73
CA LEU A 179 -20.17 -30.71 2.07
C LEU A 179 -20.41 -31.48 0.77
N ILE A 180 -20.06 -30.88 -0.37
CA ILE A 180 -20.27 -31.45 -1.70
C ILE A 180 -18.92 -31.90 -2.24
N GLY A 181 -18.84 -33.16 -2.67
CA GLY A 181 -17.61 -33.77 -3.20
C GLY A 181 -17.66 -35.29 -3.19
N ASP A 182 -16.51 -35.94 -3.31
CA ASP A 182 -16.40 -37.40 -3.34
C ASP A 182 -15.95 -37.95 -1.99
N GLN A 183 -16.83 -38.74 -1.36
CA GLN A 183 -16.57 -39.38 -0.07
C GLN A 183 -15.38 -40.35 -0.11
N ARG A 184 -15.11 -41.01 -1.25
CA ARG A 184 -14.02 -41.99 -1.37
C ARG A 184 -12.65 -41.32 -1.36
N THR A 185 -12.55 -40.14 -1.97
CA THR A 185 -11.31 -39.34 -2.03
C THR A 185 -11.27 -38.28 -0.92
N GLY A 186 -12.37 -38.09 -0.19
CA GLY A 186 -12.54 -37.06 0.83
C GLY A 186 -12.59 -35.64 0.27
N SER A 187 -12.66 -35.49 -1.05
CA SER A 187 -12.65 -34.18 -1.70
C SER A 187 -13.86 -33.36 -1.27
N ILE A 188 -13.65 -32.05 -1.19
CA ILE A 188 -14.71 -31.06 -0.99
C ILE A 188 -14.56 -30.06 -2.12
N ASP A 189 -15.52 -30.06 -3.03
CA ASP A 189 -15.52 -29.20 -4.21
C ASP A 189 -16.32 -27.91 -3.93
N ARG A 190 -17.39 -28.04 -3.12
CA ARG A 190 -18.30 -26.95 -2.76
C ARG A 190 -18.81 -27.13 -1.34
N VAL A 191 -19.07 -26.02 -0.66
CA VAL A 191 -19.67 -25.98 0.67
C VAL A 191 -20.91 -25.11 0.61
N ASP A 192 -22.07 -25.66 1.00
CA ASP A 192 -23.32 -24.92 1.01
C ASP A 192 -23.72 -24.58 2.45
N PHE A 193 -23.92 -23.30 2.74
CA PHE A 193 -24.39 -22.80 4.04
C PHE A 193 -25.85 -22.38 3.95
N PHE A 194 -26.67 -22.85 4.89
CA PHE A 194 -28.10 -22.56 4.91
C PHE A 194 -28.38 -21.54 6.02
N LEU A 195 -28.68 -20.31 5.58
CA LEU A 195 -29.04 -19.19 6.42
C LEU A 195 -30.55 -19.13 6.57
N SER A 196 -31.08 -19.39 7.75
CA SER A 196 -32.50 -19.18 8.05
C SER A 196 -32.74 -17.69 8.34
N PHE A 197 -33.73 -17.08 7.70
CA PHE A 197 -34.16 -15.73 8.05
C PHE A 197 -35.24 -15.80 9.14
N ASN A 198 -35.02 -15.09 10.23
CA ASN A 198 -35.94 -14.96 11.35
C ASN A 198 -36.66 -13.63 11.25
N GLU A 199 -37.98 -13.67 10.98
CA GLU A 199 -38.82 -12.47 10.89
C GLU A 199 -38.86 -11.74 12.24
N ILE A 200 -38.46 -10.45 12.27
CA ILE A 200 -38.63 -9.60 13.46
C ILE A 200 -40.08 -9.14 13.59
N THR A 201 -40.73 -8.87 12.45
CA THR A 201 -42.13 -8.46 12.34
C THR A 201 -42.90 -9.47 11.50
N GLU A 202 -44.11 -9.83 11.94
CA GLU A 202 -44.93 -10.82 11.24
C GLU A 202 -45.17 -10.45 9.76
N ASN A 203 -45.02 -11.43 8.87
CA ASN A 203 -45.27 -11.33 7.41
C ASN A 203 -44.23 -10.55 6.59
N ASN A 204 -43.04 -10.31 7.16
CA ASN A 204 -41.93 -9.60 6.49
C ASN A 204 -40.77 -10.51 6.04
N GLY A 205 -41.03 -11.80 5.76
CA GLY A 205 -40.00 -12.76 5.33
C GLY A 205 -39.20 -12.39 4.07
N PHE A 206 -39.63 -11.41 3.28
CA PHE A 206 -38.88 -10.90 2.12
C PHE A 206 -37.87 -9.80 2.45
N GLU A 207 -37.81 -9.33 3.70
CA GLU A 207 -36.79 -8.36 4.12
C GLU A 207 -35.36 -8.92 4.05
N LEU A 208 -35.20 -10.24 3.92
CA LEU A 208 -33.90 -10.87 3.67
C LEU A 208 -33.17 -10.27 2.45
N PHE A 209 -33.91 -9.78 1.43
CA PHE A 209 -33.29 -9.18 0.25
C PHE A 209 -32.55 -7.87 0.56
N ASN A 210 -32.90 -7.20 1.65
CA ASN A 210 -32.21 -5.99 2.10
C ASN A 210 -30.78 -6.27 2.62
N TYR A 211 -30.46 -7.54 2.89
CA TYR A 211 -29.15 -7.98 3.38
C TYR A 211 -28.20 -8.42 2.27
N VAL A 212 -28.71 -8.71 1.06
CA VAL A 212 -27.91 -9.26 -0.06
C VAL A 212 -26.68 -8.39 -0.35
N THR A 213 -26.86 -7.08 -0.54
CA THR A 213 -25.72 -6.17 -0.82
C THR A 213 -24.73 -6.08 0.34
N SER A 214 -25.19 -6.23 1.59
CA SER A 214 -24.31 -6.23 2.76
C SER A 214 -23.52 -7.53 2.87
N LEU A 215 -24.13 -8.67 2.53
CA LEU A 215 -23.47 -9.97 2.44
C LEU A 215 -22.42 -9.98 1.33
N GLU A 216 -22.74 -9.49 0.13
CA GLU A 216 -21.78 -9.38 -0.99
C GLU A 216 -20.53 -8.59 -0.56
N ARG A 217 -20.71 -7.40 0.01
CA ARG A 217 -19.59 -6.58 0.50
C ARG A 217 -18.78 -7.27 1.60
N ALA A 218 -19.46 -7.99 2.50
CA ALA A 218 -18.79 -8.72 3.57
C ALA A 218 -17.93 -9.87 3.01
N PHE A 219 -18.44 -10.61 2.00
CA PHE A 219 -17.69 -11.65 1.31
C PHE A 219 -16.50 -11.10 0.52
N ASP A 220 -16.69 -10.00 -0.21
CA ASP A 220 -15.62 -9.31 -0.93
C ASP A 220 -14.50 -8.87 0.03
N LYS A 221 -14.89 -8.26 1.17
CA LYS A 221 -13.96 -7.85 2.23
C LYS A 221 -13.22 -9.04 2.85
N ALA A 222 -13.86 -10.20 2.94
CA ALA A 222 -13.25 -11.43 3.44
C ALA A 222 -12.41 -12.17 2.39
N GLY A 223 -12.43 -11.74 1.11
CA GLY A 223 -11.70 -12.37 0.02
C GLY A 223 -12.33 -13.67 -0.50
N TYR A 224 -13.63 -13.88 -0.26
CA TYR A 224 -14.34 -15.09 -0.68
C TYR A 224 -15.36 -14.81 -1.78
N PHE A 225 -15.43 -15.70 -2.77
CA PHE A 225 -16.40 -15.60 -3.86
C PHE A 225 -17.60 -16.55 -3.63
N VAL A 226 -18.81 -15.98 -3.68
CA VAL A 226 -20.06 -16.75 -3.63
C VAL A 226 -20.35 -17.32 -5.01
N ALA A 227 -20.32 -18.64 -5.14
CA ALA A 227 -20.51 -19.33 -6.41
C ALA A 227 -21.99 -19.36 -6.85
N GLY A 228 -22.90 -19.34 -5.88
CA GLY A 228 -24.35 -19.18 -6.10
C GLY A 228 -25.06 -18.92 -4.78
N ALA A 229 -26.14 -18.15 -4.81
CA ALA A 229 -26.93 -17.83 -3.62
C ALA A 229 -28.41 -18.06 -3.93
N TYR A 230 -29.02 -19.12 -3.39
CA TYR A 230 -30.37 -19.50 -3.78
C TYR A 230 -31.38 -19.33 -2.65
N LEU A 231 -32.59 -18.90 -2.99
CA LEU A 231 -33.70 -18.77 -2.06
C LEU A 231 -34.20 -20.17 -1.64
N ILE A 232 -34.31 -20.37 -0.33
CA ILE A 232 -34.85 -21.60 0.26
C ILE A 232 -36.10 -21.29 1.08
N SER A 233 -36.99 -22.26 1.22
CA SER A 233 -38.21 -22.15 2.04
C SER A 233 -38.49 -23.43 2.84
N ARG A 234 -39.23 -23.26 3.94
CA ARG A 234 -39.82 -24.35 4.74
C ARG A 234 -41.05 -23.85 5.50
N ASN A 235 -41.80 -24.76 6.13
CA ASN A 235 -42.83 -24.38 7.09
C ASN A 235 -42.21 -23.65 8.30
N LYS A 236 -42.85 -22.59 8.80
CA LYS A 236 -42.36 -21.83 9.97
C LYS A 236 -42.15 -22.77 11.16
N GLY A 237 -40.97 -22.70 11.78
CA GLY A 237 -40.57 -23.59 12.89
C GLY A 237 -40.23 -25.04 12.47
N GLY A 238 -40.18 -25.33 11.17
CA GLY A 238 -39.72 -26.62 10.66
C GLY A 238 -38.23 -26.87 10.98
N ALA A 239 -37.81 -28.14 10.94
CA ALA A 239 -36.43 -28.53 11.17
C ALA A 239 -35.52 -28.24 9.96
N ALA A 240 -34.20 -28.26 10.17
CA ALA A 240 -33.20 -27.97 9.13
C ALA A 240 -33.23 -28.94 7.93
N GLN A 241 -33.72 -30.18 8.10
CA GLN A 241 -33.86 -31.12 7.00
C GLN A 241 -35.04 -30.81 6.06
N ASN A 242 -35.95 -29.92 6.45
CA ASN A 242 -37.16 -29.59 5.69
C ASN A 242 -36.97 -28.39 4.74
N TRP A 243 -35.74 -27.90 4.57
CA TRP A 243 -35.45 -26.84 3.61
C TRP A 243 -35.64 -27.35 2.17
N GLU A 244 -36.32 -26.54 1.36
CA GLU A 244 -36.53 -26.77 -0.07
C GLU A 244 -36.06 -25.57 -0.89
N LEU A 245 -35.59 -25.79 -2.12
CA LEU A 245 -35.24 -24.70 -3.04
C LEU A 245 -36.51 -24.09 -3.63
N VAL A 246 -36.60 -22.75 -3.59
CA VAL A 246 -37.71 -22.03 -4.21
C VAL A 246 -37.59 -22.07 -5.73
N LYS A 247 -38.64 -22.57 -6.38
CA LYS A 247 -38.76 -22.73 -7.83
C LYS A 247 -39.57 -21.58 -8.40
N ASN A 248 -39.07 -20.89 -9.42
CA ASN A 248 -39.76 -19.78 -10.07
C ASN A 248 -39.64 -19.89 -11.60
N GLY A 249 -40.69 -20.42 -12.26
CA GLY A 249 -40.77 -20.53 -13.72
C GLY A 249 -41.13 -21.94 -14.20
N THR A 250 -41.18 -22.13 -15.51
CA THR A 250 -41.73 -23.34 -16.18
C THR A 250 -40.67 -24.24 -16.86
N GLY A 251 -39.40 -24.14 -16.46
CA GLY A 251 -38.30 -24.97 -17.01
C GLY A 251 -38.24 -26.41 -16.46
N THR A 252 -37.38 -27.26 -17.05
CA THR A 252 -37.05 -28.62 -16.54
C THR A 252 -35.53 -28.78 -16.40
N PRO A 253 -34.97 -28.78 -15.18
CA PRO A 253 -35.65 -28.51 -13.92
C PRO A 253 -36.14 -27.05 -13.83
N PRO A 254 -37.18 -26.75 -13.02
CA PRO A 254 -37.66 -25.38 -12.86
C PRO A 254 -36.53 -24.45 -12.38
N PRO A 255 -36.42 -23.22 -12.91
CA PRO A 255 -35.38 -22.31 -12.48
C PRO A 255 -35.48 -22.03 -10.97
N ARG A 256 -34.33 -21.94 -10.32
CA ARG A 256 -34.23 -21.59 -8.90
C ARG A 256 -33.99 -20.09 -8.78
N VAL A 257 -34.49 -19.49 -7.71
CA VAL A 257 -34.32 -18.06 -7.46
C VAL A 257 -32.92 -17.81 -6.92
N ASP A 258 -32.06 -17.16 -7.71
CA ASP A 258 -30.79 -16.61 -7.23
C ASP A 258 -31.05 -15.25 -6.54
N VAL A 259 -30.68 -15.12 -5.27
CA VAL A 259 -30.94 -13.91 -4.48
C VAL A 259 -29.91 -12.81 -4.70
N MET A 260 -28.71 -13.14 -5.18
CA MET A 260 -27.66 -12.17 -5.54
C MET A 260 -27.80 -11.73 -6.99
N LYS A 261 -28.44 -12.54 -7.84
CA LYS A 261 -28.73 -12.21 -9.24
C LYS A 261 -30.20 -12.50 -9.59
N PRO A 262 -31.17 -11.82 -8.96
CA PRO A 262 -32.57 -12.05 -9.30
C PRO A 262 -32.88 -11.51 -10.70
N ASP A 263 -33.56 -12.31 -11.53
CA ASP A 263 -34.08 -11.90 -12.85
C ASP A 263 -35.18 -10.81 -12.76
N GLY A 264 -35.56 -10.41 -11.53
CA GLY A 264 -36.60 -9.45 -11.18
C GLY A 264 -37.25 -9.82 -9.84
N TYR A 265 -38.03 -8.93 -9.23
CA TYR A 265 -38.68 -9.17 -7.92
C TYR A 265 -40.17 -9.55 -8.02
N ASP A 266 -40.72 -9.70 -9.23
CA ASP A 266 -42.14 -9.99 -9.46
C ASP A 266 -42.59 -11.33 -8.87
N PHE A 267 -41.65 -12.26 -8.65
CA PHE A 267 -41.93 -13.57 -8.05
C PHE A 267 -42.33 -13.46 -6.58
N LEU A 268 -41.93 -12.41 -5.87
CA LEU A 268 -42.24 -12.23 -4.44
C LEU A 268 -43.75 -12.21 -4.18
N GLY A 269 -44.54 -11.67 -5.12
CA GLY A 269 -46.00 -11.65 -5.00
C GLY A 269 -46.67 -13.03 -5.07
N ARG A 270 -45.97 -14.06 -5.56
CA ARG A 270 -46.47 -15.44 -5.70
C ARG A 270 -46.05 -16.35 -4.55
N LEU A 271 -45.14 -15.87 -3.71
CA LEU A 271 -44.58 -16.63 -2.61
C LEU A 271 -45.52 -16.59 -1.38
N SER A 272 -45.67 -17.74 -0.71
CA SER A 272 -46.52 -17.86 0.48
C SER A 272 -45.88 -17.12 1.66
N ARG A 273 -46.65 -16.26 2.34
CA ARG A 273 -46.20 -15.56 3.57
C ARG A 273 -46.22 -16.45 4.82
N ASN A 274 -46.79 -17.65 4.71
CA ASN A 274 -46.85 -18.63 5.81
C ASN A 274 -45.60 -19.52 5.90
N LEU A 275 -44.66 -19.36 4.97
CA LEU A 275 -43.39 -20.07 4.98
C LEU A 275 -42.31 -19.23 5.65
N GLN A 276 -41.29 -19.90 6.18
CA GLN A 276 -40.02 -19.27 6.54
C GLN A 276 -39.10 -19.34 5.32
N TYR A 277 -38.41 -18.23 5.03
CA TYR A 277 -37.44 -18.14 3.94
C TYR A 277 -36.01 -18.10 4.48
N GLY A 278 -35.05 -18.32 3.59
CA GLY A 278 -33.64 -18.26 3.90
C GLY A 278 -32.79 -18.20 2.63
N ILE A 279 -31.48 -18.22 2.80
CA ILE A 279 -30.51 -18.20 1.70
C ILE A 279 -29.61 -19.42 1.82
N ARG A 280 -29.48 -20.21 0.75
CA ARG A 280 -28.41 -21.19 0.59
C ARG A 280 -27.24 -20.53 -0.14
N LEU A 281 -26.14 -20.29 0.56
CA LEU A 281 -24.90 -19.74 0.04
C LEU A 281 -23.96 -20.87 -0.34
N SER A 282 -23.63 -20.98 -1.62
CA SER A 282 -22.72 -21.98 -2.16
C SER A 282 -21.35 -21.37 -2.39
N MET A 283 -20.35 -21.90 -1.70
CA MET A 283 -18.96 -21.44 -1.73
C MET A 283 -18.09 -22.49 -2.40
N LYS A 284 -17.18 -22.09 -3.30
CA LYS A 284 -16.15 -23.02 -3.77
C LYS A 284 -15.09 -23.22 -2.70
N ALA A 285 -14.62 -24.46 -2.55
CA ALA A 285 -13.48 -24.74 -1.68
C ALA A 285 -12.14 -24.25 -2.27
N ASP A 286 -12.07 -24.02 -3.59
CA ASP A 286 -10.83 -23.74 -4.35
C ASP A 286 -10.26 -22.30 -4.21
N GLY A 287 -10.95 -21.39 -3.52
CA GLY A 287 -10.60 -19.96 -3.47
C GLY A 287 -9.33 -19.58 -2.69
N MET A 288 -8.63 -20.54 -2.08
CA MET A 288 -7.52 -20.27 -1.15
C MET A 288 -6.11 -20.62 -1.66
N ASN A 289 -6.00 -21.33 -2.79
CA ASN A 289 -4.69 -21.54 -3.41
C ASN A 289 -4.31 -20.32 -4.24
N LEU A 290 -3.05 -19.89 -4.15
CA LEU A 290 -2.51 -18.87 -5.04
C LEU A 290 -2.65 -19.36 -6.48
N LYS A 291 -3.32 -18.56 -7.30
CA LYS A 291 -3.51 -18.86 -8.71
C LYS A 291 -2.35 -18.31 -9.52
N ALA A 292 -2.01 -19.01 -10.59
CA ALA A 292 -0.97 -18.60 -11.53
C ALA A 292 -1.28 -17.26 -12.21
N ASP A 293 -2.55 -16.87 -12.29
CA ASP A 293 -3.01 -15.59 -12.85
C ASP A 293 -2.92 -14.41 -11.87
N GLY A 294 -2.51 -14.64 -10.63
CA GLY A 294 -2.40 -13.60 -9.61
C GLY A 294 -3.74 -13.04 -9.10
N SER A 295 -4.86 -13.69 -9.40
CA SER A 295 -6.20 -13.24 -8.97
C SER A 295 -6.50 -13.48 -7.49
N VAL A 296 -5.63 -14.23 -6.79
CA VAL A 296 -5.74 -14.50 -5.36
C VAL A 296 -4.55 -13.87 -4.65
N ASN A 297 -4.83 -13.01 -3.67
CA ASN A 297 -3.81 -12.32 -2.89
C ASN A 297 -3.19 -13.26 -1.85
N ALA A 298 -1.87 -13.19 -1.69
CA ALA A 298 -1.16 -13.84 -0.58
C ALA A 298 -1.13 -12.92 0.64
N GLU A 299 -1.50 -13.42 1.81
CA GLU A 299 -1.27 -12.71 3.08
C GLU A 299 0.24 -12.61 3.37
N LYS A 300 0.94 -13.74 3.21
CA LYS A 300 2.39 -13.86 3.26
C LYS A 300 2.86 -14.91 2.27
N LEU A 301 4.05 -14.72 1.71
CA LEU A 301 4.71 -15.70 0.85
C LEU A 301 6.10 -15.97 1.41
N CYS A 302 6.40 -17.24 1.69
CA CYS A 302 7.66 -17.66 2.30
C CYS A 302 8.41 -18.61 1.37
N TRP A 303 9.73 -18.46 1.31
CA TRP A 303 10.63 -19.35 0.60
C TRP A 303 11.39 -20.20 1.60
N ASP A 304 11.26 -21.51 1.44
CA ASP A 304 12.03 -22.50 2.18
C ASP A 304 13.22 -22.96 1.33
N PRO A 305 14.46 -22.63 1.72
CA PRO A 305 15.64 -23.08 1.00
C PRO A 305 15.95 -24.57 1.25
N VAL A 306 15.60 -25.12 2.41
CA VAL A 306 15.86 -26.50 2.85
C VAL A 306 14.95 -26.85 4.04
N SER A 307 14.37 -28.07 4.08
CA SER A 307 13.57 -28.56 5.22
C SER A 307 14.19 -28.21 6.58
N ASP A 308 13.39 -27.62 7.47
CA ASP A 308 13.75 -27.17 8.82
C ASP A 308 14.75 -25.99 8.92
N ALA A 309 14.94 -25.21 7.85
CA ALA A 309 15.74 -23.99 7.87
C ALA A 309 14.88 -22.72 8.12
N PRO A 310 15.50 -21.62 8.60
CA PRO A 310 14.84 -20.32 8.63
C PRO A 310 14.39 -19.89 7.23
N VAL A 311 13.11 -19.53 7.10
CA VAL A 311 12.47 -19.12 5.85
C VAL A 311 12.49 -17.61 5.69
N ILE A 312 12.61 -17.13 4.45
CA ILE A 312 12.44 -15.71 4.12
C ILE A 312 11.00 -15.50 3.69
N CYS A 313 10.30 -14.55 4.31
CA CYS A 313 8.91 -14.24 4.00
C CYS A 313 8.74 -12.79 3.54
N ILE A 314 7.83 -12.59 2.59
CA ILE A 314 7.33 -11.29 2.17
C ILE A 314 5.87 -11.19 2.58
N ALA A 315 5.51 -10.09 3.24
CA ALA A 315 4.13 -9.78 3.63
C ALA A 315 3.85 -8.29 3.42
N SER A 316 2.61 -7.96 3.11
CA SER A 316 2.15 -6.57 3.08
C SER A 316 2.00 -6.06 4.52
N ASN A 317 2.75 -5.03 4.90
CA ASN A 317 2.52 -4.34 6.16
C ASN A 317 1.51 -3.19 5.95
N LYS A 318 0.51 -3.07 6.83
CA LYS A 318 -0.28 -1.85 6.93
C LYS A 318 0.57 -0.85 7.71
N TYR A 319 1.18 0.10 7.01
CA TYR A 319 2.00 1.13 7.64
C TYR A 319 1.25 1.80 8.81
N SER A 320 1.75 1.57 10.02
CA SER A 320 1.60 2.50 11.14
C SER A 320 2.35 3.76 10.74
N THR A 321 1.68 4.91 10.78
CA THR A 321 2.27 6.22 10.48
C THR A 321 3.32 6.66 11.52
N HIS A 322 3.73 5.78 12.44
CA HIS A 322 4.53 6.09 13.62
C HIS A 322 5.82 5.26 13.75
N ASP A 323 6.11 4.35 12.82
CA ASP A 323 7.40 3.64 12.79
C ASP A 323 8.20 4.09 11.57
N ASP A 324 9.31 4.79 11.83
CA ASP A 324 10.25 5.25 10.81
C ASP A 324 10.61 4.11 9.84
N PRO A 325 10.50 4.32 8.50
CA PRO A 325 10.91 3.30 7.54
C PRO A 325 12.44 3.18 7.55
N MET A 326 12.99 2.38 8.47
CA MET A 326 14.40 2.02 8.46
C MET A 326 14.65 0.86 7.50
N LEU A 327 14.93 1.17 6.23
CA LEU A 327 15.75 0.27 5.43
C LEU A 327 17.20 0.41 5.91
N SER A 328 17.64 -0.44 6.84
CA SER A 328 19.04 -0.53 7.25
C SER A 328 19.75 -1.59 6.41
N ALA A 329 20.39 -1.15 5.32
CA ALA A 329 21.29 -2.01 4.56
C ALA A 329 22.68 -1.97 5.20
N THR A 330 23.00 -2.94 6.05
CA THR A 330 24.35 -3.07 6.62
C THR A 330 25.19 -3.95 5.71
N VAL A 331 26.19 -3.35 5.07
CA VAL A 331 27.24 -4.11 4.36
C VAL A 331 28.11 -4.77 5.43
N SER A 332 27.88 -6.05 5.70
CA SER A 332 28.78 -6.80 6.59
C SER A 332 30.10 -7.06 5.86
N PRO A 333 31.26 -6.74 6.47
CA PRO A 333 32.55 -7.10 5.92
C PRO A 333 32.77 -8.62 6.08
N GLY A 334 32.26 -9.39 5.11
CA GLY A 334 32.51 -10.82 4.94
C GLY A 334 33.28 -11.12 3.65
N GLN A 335 33.45 -12.40 3.29
CA GLN A 335 34.09 -12.82 2.02
C GLN A 335 33.37 -12.26 0.77
N ASP A 336 32.06 -12.03 0.88
CA ASP A 336 31.22 -11.40 -0.14
C ASP A 336 30.63 -10.08 0.43
N PRO A 337 31.35 -8.95 0.35
CA PRO A 337 30.80 -7.68 0.80
C PRO A 337 29.56 -7.35 -0.03
N ALA A 338 28.44 -7.04 0.64
CA ALA A 338 27.24 -6.57 -0.04
C ALA A 338 27.57 -5.31 -0.86
N SER A 339 27.39 -5.39 -2.18
CA SER A 339 27.62 -4.27 -3.09
C SER A 339 26.32 -3.49 -3.29
N LEU A 340 26.35 -2.19 -2.99
CA LEU A 340 25.26 -1.29 -3.36
C LEU A 340 25.59 -0.64 -4.71
N SER A 341 24.84 -1.01 -5.75
CA SER A 341 24.93 -0.36 -7.07
C SER A 341 23.77 0.61 -7.22
N VAL A 342 24.05 1.91 -7.11
CA VAL A 342 23.06 2.98 -7.25
C VAL A 342 23.46 3.86 -8.42
N LYS A 343 22.49 4.20 -9.27
CA LYS A 343 22.71 5.09 -10.42
C LYS A 343 22.84 6.56 -9.98
N ASP A 344 21.88 7.02 -9.17
CA ASP A 344 21.84 8.38 -8.63
C ASP A 344 21.50 8.32 -7.15
N LEU A 345 22.31 8.98 -6.31
CA LEU A 345 22.09 9.08 -4.88
C LEU A 345 21.67 10.50 -4.51
N ILE A 346 20.50 10.62 -3.89
CA ILE A 346 19.93 11.88 -3.43
C ILE A 346 19.84 11.83 -1.91
N PHE A 347 20.47 12.81 -1.26
CA PHE A 347 20.43 12.95 0.19
C PHE A 347 19.37 13.97 0.59
N ASN A 348 18.57 13.64 1.60
CA ASN A 348 17.78 14.63 2.33
C ASN A 348 18.69 15.29 3.38
N ASN A 349 18.97 16.57 3.20
CA ASN A 349 19.82 17.38 4.08
C ASN A 349 19.03 18.13 5.16
N GLY A 350 17.76 17.75 5.38
CA GLY A 350 16.86 18.38 6.34
C GLY A 350 16.04 19.53 5.74
N VAL A 351 15.56 20.43 6.59
CA VAL A 351 14.62 21.49 6.22
C VAL A 351 15.34 22.82 6.03
N GLY A 352 15.07 23.49 4.92
CA GLY A 352 15.45 24.87 4.63
C GLY A 352 14.31 25.85 4.80
N THR A 353 14.64 27.13 4.85
CA THR A 353 13.66 28.23 4.92
C THR A 353 13.90 29.18 3.76
N LYS A 354 12.84 29.51 3.02
CA LYS A 354 12.87 30.51 1.95
C LYS A 354 12.82 31.93 2.54
N PRO A 355 13.17 32.98 1.77
CA PRO A 355 13.07 34.37 2.24
C PRO A 355 11.67 34.79 2.69
N ASP A 356 10.63 34.12 2.18
CA ASP A 356 9.22 34.34 2.57
C ASP A 356 8.81 33.65 3.88
N GLY A 357 9.74 32.92 4.53
CA GLY A 357 9.51 32.18 5.77
C GLY A 357 8.94 30.77 5.58
N THR A 358 8.61 30.35 4.35
CA THR A 358 8.15 28.99 4.07
C THR A 358 9.29 27.98 4.19
N THR A 359 8.97 26.77 4.64
CA THR A 359 9.94 25.68 4.76
C THR A 359 9.92 24.77 3.54
N TYR A 360 11.04 24.11 3.26
CA TYR A 360 11.16 23.12 2.18
C TYR A 360 12.21 22.08 2.54
N ASN A 361 12.10 20.85 2.03
CA ASN A 361 13.14 19.84 2.23
C ASN A 361 14.30 20.08 1.28
N LYS A 362 15.51 20.03 1.83
CA LYS A 362 16.76 20.22 1.09
C LYS A 362 17.22 18.88 0.55
N TYR A 363 17.34 18.78 -0.77
CA TYR A 363 17.93 17.60 -1.39
C TYR A 363 19.21 17.96 -2.15
N SER A 364 20.20 17.08 -2.10
CA SER A 364 21.41 17.21 -2.92
C SER A 364 21.95 15.88 -3.42
N THR A 365 22.67 15.92 -4.54
CA THR A 365 23.45 14.78 -5.03
C THR A 365 24.87 14.77 -4.48
N VAL A 366 25.57 13.65 -4.67
CA VAL A 366 27.02 13.57 -4.45
C VAL A 366 27.75 14.63 -5.30
N PRO A 367 28.65 15.44 -4.71
CA PRO A 367 29.43 16.40 -5.47
C PRO A 367 30.54 15.73 -6.27
N VAL A 368 30.79 16.26 -7.47
CA VAL A 368 31.94 15.92 -8.32
C VAL A 368 32.95 17.06 -8.25
N ILE A 369 34.23 16.74 -8.08
CA ILE A 369 35.31 17.74 -7.92
C ILE A 369 36.34 17.56 -9.04
N ASP A 370 36.57 18.62 -9.81
CA ASP A 370 37.54 18.68 -10.89
C ASP A 370 38.64 19.72 -10.63
N TYR A 371 39.89 19.35 -10.93
CA TYR A 371 41.00 20.30 -10.97
C TYR A 371 41.10 20.92 -12.37
N VAL A 372 41.15 22.25 -12.44
CA VAL A 372 41.24 22.99 -13.71
C VAL A 372 42.19 24.18 -13.60
N SER A 373 42.74 24.63 -14.72
CA SER A 373 43.46 25.91 -14.83
C SER A 373 42.87 26.74 -15.95
N PHE A 374 43.02 28.05 -15.86
CA PHE A 374 42.78 28.91 -17.01
C PHE A 374 43.86 28.67 -18.08
N THR A 375 43.63 29.15 -19.29
CA THR A 375 44.53 28.95 -20.44
C THR A 375 45.12 30.23 -21.02
N GLY A 376 44.75 31.41 -20.48
CA GLY A 376 45.26 32.69 -20.96
C GLY A 376 46.76 32.78 -20.77
N GLU A 377 47.50 32.94 -21.86
CA GLU A 377 48.96 32.92 -21.83
C GLU A 377 49.62 34.12 -22.48
N ASN A 378 48.95 34.77 -23.43
CA ASN A 378 49.50 35.91 -24.12
C ASN A 378 49.40 37.16 -23.25
N LYS A 379 50.54 37.74 -22.87
CA LYS A 379 50.61 38.90 -21.96
C LYS A 379 49.82 40.11 -22.45
N ALA A 380 49.75 40.32 -23.77
CA ALA A 380 49.03 41.45 -24.35
C ALA A 380 47.51 41.28 -24.31
N ASN A 381 47.04 40.03 -24.37
CA ASN A 381 45.60 39.73 -24.42
C ASN A 381 45.01 39.56 -23.02
N ILE A 382 45.80 39.07 -22.07
CA ILE A 382 45.35 38.89 -20.67
C ILE A 382 45.45 40.17 -19.85
N LYS A 383 46.30 41.14 -20.23
CA LYS A 383 46.41 42.42 -19.52
C LYS A 383 45.25 43.33 -19.94
N VAL A 384 44.43 43.76 -18.98
CA VAL A 384 43.29 44.62 -19.26
C VAL A 384 43.65 46.11 -19.20
N SER A 385 42.96 46.92 -19.99
CA SER A 385 43.05 48.38 -19.97
C SER A 385 42.14 48.98 -18.88
N ASP A 386 42.37 50.26 -18.53
CA ASP A 386 41.60 50.93 -17.48
C ASP A 386 40.10 51.08 -17.79
N ASN A 387 39.71 51.02 -19.06
CA ASN A 387 38.31 51.12 -19.53
C ASN A 387 37.69 49.76 -19.87
N TYR A 388 38.23 48.68 -19.31
CA TYR A 388 37.77 47.32 -19.59
C TYR A 388 36.32 47.10 -19.09
N SER A 389 35.49 46.52 -19.96
CA SER A 389 34.17 46.02 -19.63
C SER A 389 34.16 44.50 -19.79
N ALA A 390 33.73 43.78 -18.76
CA ALA A 390 33.76 42.33 -18.75
C ALA A 390 32.77 41.73 -19.76
N ASN A 391 33.25 40.88 -20.66
CA ASN A 391 32.43 40.00 -21.47
C ASN A 391 33.07 38.61 -21.50
N VAL A 392 32.65 37.76 -20.56
CA VAL A 392 33.23 36.43 -20.35
C VAL A 392 33.28 35.58 -21.62
N ASN A 393 32.35 35.77 -22.56
CA ASN A 393 32.33 35.00 -23.81
C ASN A 393 33.45 35.39 -24.80
N ASP A 394 34.00 36.59 -24.67
CA ASP A 394 35.01 37.17 -25.57
C ASP A 394 36.40 37.24 -24.92
N GLU A 395 36.51 36.86 -23.64
CA GLU A 395 37.79 36.85 -22.92
C GLU A 395 38.71 35.74 -23.42
N GLU A 396 40.03 35.98 -23.44
CA GLU A 396 40.98 34.89 -23.62
C GLU A 396 41.04 34.05 -22.34
N GLY A 397 41.07 32.73 -22.48
CA GLY A 397 41.52 31.83 -21.41
C GLY A 397 40.48 31.41 -20.38
N PHE A 398 39.22 31.86 -20.47
CA PHE A 398 38.13 31.44 -19.58
C PHE A 398 37.84 29.93 -19.69
N ILE A 399 37.21 29.37 -18.67
CA ILE A 399 36.89 27.94 -18.63
C ILE A 399 35.41 27.75 -18.95
N ARG A 400 35.11 26.84 -19.87
CA ARG A 400 33.76 26.43 -20.25
C ARG A 400 33.48 25.00 -19.81
N ARG A 401 32.30 24.76 -19.23
CA ARG A 401 31.83 23.42 -18.84
C ARG A 401 30.36 23.25 -19.19
N ASP A 402 29.97 22.02 -19.51
CA ASP A 402 28.56 21.69 -19.72
C ASP A 402 27.80 21.72 -18.40
N ILE A 403 26.56 22.21 -18.42
CA ILE A 403 25.67 22.09 -17.27
C ILE A 403 25.27 20.62 -17.11
N GLN A 404 25.48 20.09 -15.90
CA GLN A 404 25.17 18.72 -15.55
C GLN A 404 23.65 18.44 -15.58
N ILE A 405 23.28 17.22 -15.96
CA ILE A 405 21.88 16.78 -15.93
C ILE A 405 21.52 16.34 -14.51
N CYS A 406 20.60 17.06 -13.88
CA CYS A 406 20.15 16.73 -12.54
C CYS A 406 19.02 15.70 -12.50
N PRO A 407 19.00 14.81 -11.48
CA PRO A 407 17.93 13.84 -11.28
C PRO A 407 16.63 14.52 -10.83
N LEU A 408 15.56 13.73 -10.81
CA LEU A 408 14.25 14.18 -10.34
C LEU A 408 14.26 14.36 -8.81
N ASN A 409 13.62 15.42 -8.34
CA ASN A 409 13.37 15.67 -6.93
C ASN A 409 12.39 14.59 -6.39
N PRO A 410 12.73 13.88 -5.29
CA PRO A 410 11.84 12.88 -4.69
C PRO A 410 10.43 13.39 -4.35
N GLU A 411 10.29 14.67 -4.01
CA GLU A 411 8.98 15.27 -3.62
C GLU A 411 8.16 15.79 -4.79
N GLY A 412 8.74 15.87 -5.99
CA GLY A 412 8.07 16.46 -7.15
C GLY A 412 7.84 17.96 -7.04
N ASP A 413 6.87 18.47 -7.80
CA ASP A 413 6.41 19.86 -7.73
C ASP A 413 5.20 19.96 -6.77
N GLU A 414 5.40 20.59 -5.61
CA GLU A 414 4.33 20.84 -4.62
C GLU A 414 3.13 21.59 -5.23
N SER A 415 3.36 22.41 -6.26
CA SER A 415 2.31 23.19 -6.92
C SER A 415 1.55 22.41 -7.99
N ASN A 416 2.08 21.28 -8.48
CA ASN A 416 1.47 20.44 -9.51
C ASN A 416 1.78 18.95 -9.29
N PRO A 417 0.94 18.25 -8.51
CA PRO A 417 1.04 16.80 -8.34
C PRO A 417 0.92 16.12 -9.71
N GLY A 418 2.06 15.66 -10.25
CA GLY A 418 2.14 15.06 -11.59
C GLY A 418 3.22 15.65 -12.50
N LYS A 419 3.83 16.79 -12.16
CA LYS A 419 5.02 17.29 -12.85
C LYS A 419 6.28 17.00 -12.03
N PRO A 420 7.22 16.19 -12.55
CA PRO A 420 8.47 15.94 -11.86
C PRO A 420 9.34 17.20 -11.90
N LYS A 421 9.65 17.77 -10.74
CA LYS A 421 10.62 18.88 -10.61
C LYS A 421 12.04 18.30 -10.60
N ARG A 422 12.95 18.82 -11.43
CA ARG A 422 14.37 18.46 -11.36
C ARG A 422 15.07 19.28 -10.29
N LEU A 423 16.11 18.72 -9.69
CA LEU A 423 17.05 19.51 -8.89
C LEU A 423 17.78 20.51 -9.81
N TYR A 424 18.19 21.64 -9.25
CA TYR A 424 18.95 22.66 -9.97
C TYR A 424 20.44 22.29 -10.01
N PRO A 425 21.12 22.51 -11.15
CA PRO A 425 22.56 22.32 -11.24
C PRO A 425 23.28 23.44 -10.47
N ARG A 426 24.30 23.05 -9.71
CA ARG A 426 25.11 23.93 -8.88
C ARG A 426 26.58 23.81 -9.22
N MET A 427 27.28 24.93 -9.08
CA MET A 427 28.73 25.00 -9.21
C MET A 427 29.30 25.97 -8.18
N ALA A 428 30.35 25.52 -7.50
CA ALA A 428 31.21 26.38 -6.70
C ALA A 428 32.67 26.16 -7.10
N VAL A 429 33.46 27.21 -6.97
CA VAL A 429 34.86 27.21 -7.39
C VAL A 429 35.73 27.69 -6.22
N ALA A 430 36.79 26.95 -5.94
CA ALA A 430 37.79 27.31 -4.93
C ALA A 430 39.17 27.49 -5.59
N LEU A 431 39.94 28.45 -5.09
CA LEU A 431 41.32 28.65 -5.53
C LEU A 431 42.18 27.43 -5.15
N SER A 432 42.94 26.88 -6.11
CA SER A 432 43.88 25.78 -5.84
C SER A 432 45.33 26.26 -5.79
N SER A 433 45.80 26.99 -6.81
CA SER A 433 47.16 27.52 -6.86
C SER A 433 47.19 28.76 -7.75
N PHE A 434 48.05 29.73 -7.39
CA PHE A 434 48.24 30.95 -8.15
C PHE A 434 49.69 31.45 -8.08
N VAL A 435 50.17 32.06 -9.17
CA VAL A 435 51.47 32.74 -9.24
C VAL A 435 51.29 34.12 -9.92
N GLY A 436 51.74 35.18 -9.26
CA GLY A 436 51.77 36.54 -9.79
C GLY A 436 52.98 36.77 -10.71
N GLU A 437 53.05 36.07 -11.83
CA GLU A 437 54.15 36.24 -12.79
C GLU A 437 54.15 37.65 -13.39
N SER A 438 55.32 38.32 -13.39
CA SER A 438 55.41 39.70 -13.86
C SER A 438 55.27 39.82 -15.38
N LEU A 439 54.42 40.76 -15.81
CA LEU A 439 54.29 41.11 -17.22
C LEU A 439 55.39 42.07 -17.73
N ASN A 440 56.25 42.60 -16.85
CA ASN A 440 57.23 43.64 -17.21
C ASN A 440 58.41 43.12 -18.07
N ASN A 441 58.57 41.81 -18.22
CA ASN A 441 59.62 41.24 -19.06
C ASN A 441 59.24 41.28 -20.55
N ASN A 442 59.69 42.34 -21.24
CA ASN A 442 59.46 42.60 -22.68
C ASN A 442 60.11 41.57 -23.62
N SER A 443 60.99 40.68 -23.14
CA SER A 443 61.61 39.64 -23.96
C SER A 443 60.71 38.41 -24.19
N LYS A 444 59.57 38.33 -23.49
CA LYS A 444 58.64 37.19 -23.56
C LYS A 444 57.21 37.66 -23.75
N THR A 445 56.55 37.13 -24.79
CA THR A 445 55.15 37.41 -25.11
C THR A 445 54.15 36.49 -24.39
N MET A 446 54.63 35.39 -23.81
CA MET A 446 53.83 34.38 -23.12
C MET A 446 54.23 34.25 -21.64
N LEU A 447 53.30 33.80 -20.80
CA LEU A 447 53.60 33.38 -19.43
C LEU A 447 54.41 32.06 -19.40
N ASP A 448 55.39 31.96 -18.50
CA ASP A 448 56.20 30.77 -18.25
C ASP A 448 55.54 29.81 -17.25
N SER A 449 54.79 30.36 -16.29
CA SER A 449 54.02 29.60 -15.32
C SER A 449 52.90 28.82 -16.00
N ASP A 450 52.65 27.62 -15.52
CA ASP A 450 51.63 26.73 -16.06
C ASP A 450 51.14 25.82 -14.95
N LEU A 451 49.89 26.04 -14.54
CA LEU A 451 49.23 25.29 -13.48
C LEU A 451 48.21 24.28 -14.05
N SER A 452 48.34 23.88 -15.31
CA SER A 452 47.42 22.90 -15.92
C SER A 452 47.50 21.49 -15.32
N LYS A 453 48.59 21.18 -14.60
CA LYS A 453 48.85 19.85 -14.05
C LYS A 453 49.24 19.92 -12.58
N LEU A 454 48.28 19.64 -11.70
CA LEU A 454 48.42 19.68 -10.24
C LEU A 454 49.71 19.01 -9.71
N LYS A 455 50.05 17.81 -10.22
CA LYS A 455 51.26 17.05 -9.82
C LYS A 455 52.57 17.80 -10.09
N SER A 456 52.57 18.74 -11.03
CA SER A 456 53.76 19.44 -11.52
C SER A 456 53.69 20.97 -11.41
N ASN A 457 52.74 21.53 -10.66
CA ASN A 457 52.59 22.99 -10.50
C ASN A 457 53.89 23.69 -10.09
N ARG A 458 54.73 22.99 -9.32
CA ARG A 458 56.03 23.51 -8.85
C ARG A 458 57.19 23.31 -9.82
N ASN A 459 57.04 22.49 -10.87
CA ASN A 459 58.14 22.13 -11.76
C ASN A 459 58.58 23.29 -12.65
N LYS A 460 57.66 24.18 -13.02
CA LYS A 460 57.96 25.39 -13.81
C LYS A 460 58.31 26.61 -12.95
N LEU A 461 58.21 26.52 -11.62
CA LEU A 461 58.66 27.61 -10.73
C LEU A 461 60.16 27.88 -10.87
N SER A 462 60.96 26.88 -11.26
CA SER A 462 62.38 27.09 -11.55
C SER A 462 62.62 27.98 -12.76
N LEU A 463 61.67 28.09 -13.70
CA LEU A 463 61.73 29.00 -14.85
C LEU A 463 61.49 30.46 -14.44
N LEU A 464 60.89 30.67 -13.26
CA LEU A 464 60.70 31.99 -12.65
C LEU A 464 61.90 32.41 -11.78
N LYS A 465 62.93 31.55 -11.62
CA LYS A 465 64.15 31.92 -10.89
C LYS A 465 64.85 33.08 -11.60
N GLY A 466 65.00 34.21 -10.91
CA GLY A 466 65.62 35.43 -11.44
C GLY A 466 64.65 36.38 -12.15
N GLN A 467 63.35 36.05 -12.21
CA GLN A 467 62.29 36.98 -12.62
C GLN A 467 61.62 37.61 -11.39
N GLU A 468 61.16 38.85 -11.51
CA GLU A 468 60.31 39.47 -10.48
C GLU A 468 58.95 38.77 -10.45
N VAL A 469 58.49 38.42 -9.25
CA VAL A 469 57.10 38.00 -8.99
C VAL A 469 56.39 39.21 -8.43
N ASP A 470 55.26 39.56 -9.03
CA ASP A 470 54.51 40.76 -8.68
C ASP A 470 53.66 40.57 -7.42
N GLN A 471 53.41 41.66 -6.71
CA GLN A 471 52.60 41.65 -5.50
C GLN A 471 51.13 41.45 -5.85
N ILE A 472 50.48 40.49 -5.19
CA ILE A 472 49.06 40.20 -5.37
C ILE A 472 48.23 41.24 -4.61
N LYS A 473 47.26 41.84 -5.29
CA LYS A 473 46.29 42.80 -4.71
C LYS A 473 44.91 42.20 -4.51
N GLY A 474 44.52 41.24 -5.34
CA GLY A 474 43.26 40.52 -5.20
C GLY A 474 43.04 39.56 -6.34
N ILE A 475 42.23 38.54 -6.10
CA ILE A 475 41.76 37.59 -7.11
C ILE A 475 40.23 37.54 -6.97
N VAL A 476 39.53 37.81 -8.06
CA VAL A 476 38.08 37.68 -8.15
C VAL A 476 37.80 36.57 -9.14
N ILE A 477 37.01 35.59 -8.73
CA ILE A 477 36.57 34.47 -9.58
C ILE A 477 35.06 34.60 -9.71
N GLN A 478 34.57 34.52 -10.94
CA GLN A 478 33.16 34.60 -11.25
C GLN A 478 32.71 33.35 -12.00
N VAL A 479 31.51 32.87 -11.66
CA VAL A 479 30.86 31.75 -12.33
C VAL A 479 29.55 32.25 -12.90
N ASN A 480 29.35 32.06 -14.19
CA ASN A 480 28.14 32.45 -14.91
C ASN A 480 27.51 31.23 -15.59
N GLN A 481 26.19 31.26 -15.76
CA GLN A 481 25.47 30.36 -16.65
C GLN A 481 25.17 31.09 -17.96
N SER A 482 25.41 30.43 -19.08
CA SER A 482 25.09 30.96 -20.41
C SER A 482 24.33 29.93 -21.22
N THR A 483 23.29 30.36 -21.94
CA THR A 483 22.55 29.55 -22.92
C THR A 483 22.79 30.02 -24.35
N ILE A 484 23.62 31.05 -24.55
CA ILE A 484 23.80 31.74 -25.83
C ILE A 484 24.35 30.79 -26.91
N ASN A 485 25.38 30.01 -26.57
CA ASN A 485 26.05 29.12 -27.52
C ASN A 485 25.56 27.67 -27.46
N LYS A 486 24.77 27.31 -26.43
CA LYS A 486 24.30 25.95 -26.20
C LYS A 486 22.95 25.97 -25.48
N PRO A 487 21.87 25.46 -26.12
CA PRO A 487 20.53 25.43 -25.51
C PRO A 487 20.44 24.62 -24.22
N SER A 488 21.32 23.63 -24.02
CA SER A 488 21.41 22.87 -22.76
C SER A 488 22.09 23.65 -21.62
N GLY A 489 22.62 24.84 -21.90
CA GLY A 489 23.36 25.68 -20.99
C GLY A 489 24.81 25.25 -20.78
N GLU A 490 25.66 26.23 -20.48
CA GLU A 490 27.08 26.09 -20.16
C GLU A 490 27.42 26.92 -18.92
N TRP A 491 28.32 26.39 -18.10
CA TRP A 491 29.01 27.14 -17.06
C TRP A 491 30.23 27.84 -17.67
N LEU A 492 30.36 29.13 -17.36
CA LEU A 492 31.49 29.97 -17.72
C LEU A 492 32.18 30.40 -16.43
N ILE A 493 33.48 30.11 -16.31
CA ILE A 493 34.28 30.52 -15.17
C ILE A 493 35.32 31.50 -15.70
N SER A 494 35.34 32.71 -15.14
CA SER A 494 36.37 33.72 -15.39
C SER A 494 37.00 34.19 -14.10
N ALA A 495 38.18 34.81 -14.21
CA ALA A 495 38.84 35.42 -13.08
C ALA A 495 39.58 36.69 -13.49
N SER A 496 39.59 37.67 -12.60
CA SER A 496 40.46 38.84 -12.67
C SER A 496 41.43 38.83 -11.50
N THR A 497 42.68 39.18 -11.77
CA THR A 497 43.73 39.25 -10.76
C THR A 497 44.41 40.62 -10.81
N GLY A 498 44.43 41.30 -9.68
CA GLY A 498 45.17 42.55 -9.51
C GLY A 498 46.60 42.26 -9.06
N LEU A 499 47.57 42.78 -9.82
CA LEU A 499 49.01 42.68 -9.55
C LEU A 499 49.62 44.07 -9.42
N LYS A 500 50.76 44.16 -8.73
CA LYS A 500 51.57 45.39 -8.65
C LYS A 500 53.04 45.05 -8.80
N ASN A 501 53.70 45.79 -9.69
CA ASN A 501 55.14 45.80 -9.87
C ASN A 501 55.66 47.23 -9.61
N ASP A 502 56.85 47.37 -9.04
CA ASP A 502 57.42 48.69 -8.72
C ASP A 502 57.81 49.50 -9.97
N GLY A 503 58.02 48.85 -11.12
CA GLY A 503 58.32 49.50 -12.40
C GLY A 503 57.11 49.85 -13.26
N THR A 504 56.00 49.11 -13.18
CA THR A 504 54.81 49.32 -14.04
C THR A 504 53.55 49.77 -13.29
N GLY A 505 53.60 49.85 -11.96
CA GLY A 505 52.45 50.20 -11.13
C GLY A 505 51.49 49.03 -10.93
N ALA A 506 50.25 49.34 -10.56
CA ALA A 506 49.19 48.34 -10.42
C ALA A 506 48.52 48.08 -11.76
N TYR A 507 48.24 46.81 -12.06
CA TYR A 507 47.54 46.41 -13.28
C TYR A 507 46.72 45.15 -13.03
N ASN A 508 45.75 44.89 -13.90
CA ASN A 508 44.88 43.73 -13.80
C ASN A 508 45.13 42.77 -14.97
N ILE A 509 44.99 41.48 -14.69
CA ILE A 509 45.01 40.42 -15.70
C ILE A 509 43.76 39.55 -15.61
N ILE A 510 43.33 38.99 -16.74
CA ILE A 510 42.18 38.09 -16.82
C ILE A 510 42.62 36.67 -17.20
N ASN A 511 41.96 35.68 -16.58
CA ASN A 511 42.07 34.25 -16.87
C ASN A 511 43.51 33.72 -17.13
N PRO A 512 44.51 34.03 -16.28
CA PRO A 512 45.88 33.66 -16.56
C PRO A 512 46.11 32.16 -16.30
N LYS A 513 46.89 31.48 -17.14
CA LYS A 513 47.31 30.08 -16.90
C LYS A 513 48.15 29.87 -15.63
N SER A 514 48.57 30.98 -15.01
CA SER A 514 49.18 31.03 -13.68
C SER A 514 48.16 30.91 -12.55
N LEU A 515 46.87 30.66 -12.84
CA LEU A 515 45.77 30.49 -11.90
C LEU A 515 45.05 29.15 -12.13
N SER A 516 44.86 28.37 -11.05
CA SER A 516 44.15 27.09 -11.07
C SER A 516 43.15 26.95 -9.93
N LEU A 517 42.11 26.15 -10.17
CA LEU A 517 40.89 26.07 -9.39
C LEU A 517 40.49 24.62 -9.11
N LEU A 518 39.73 24.42 -8.03
CA LEU A 518 38.92 23.23 -7.78
C LEU A 518 37.46 23.58 -8.07
N VAL A 519 36.88 22.94 -9.07
CA VAL A 519 35.48 23.12 -9.47
C VAL A 519 34.66 22.01 -8.83
N THR A 520 33.68 22.37 -8.02
CA THR A 520 32.76 21.44 -7.38
C THR A 520 31.37 21.59 -8.01
N THR A 521 30.83 20.51 -8.57
CA THR A 521 29.49 20.49 -9.18
C THR A 521 28.60 19.47 -8.51
N TRP A 522 27.34 19.85 -8.23
CA TRP A 522 26.32 18.96 -7.67
C TRP A 522 24.94 19.44 -8.12
N CYS A 523 23.89 18.71 -7.77
CA CYS A 523 22.50 19.15 -7.96
C CYS A 523 21.85 19.41 -6.61
N SER A 524 21.03 20.45 -6.49
CA SER A 524 20.39 20.86 -5.24
C SER A 524 18.95 21.34 -5.46
N THR A 525 18.11 21.28 -4.42
CA THR A 525 16.83 22.01 -4.40
C THR A 525 17.00 23.52 -4.38
N GLU A 526 18.14 24.00 -3.89
CA GLU A 526 18.50 25.41 -3.89
C GLU A 526 19.07 25.80 -5.25
N GLU A 527 18.56 26.88 -5.84
CA GLU A 527 19.04 27.43 -7.11
C GLU A 527 20.48 27.96 -6.97
N GLN A 528 21.19 28.06 -8.09
CA GLN A 528 22.45 28.82 -8.12
C GLN A 528 22.09 30.29 -7.91
N ASP A 529 22.90 31.00 -7.13
CA ASP A 529 22.75 32.45 -6.99
C ASP A 529 22.75 33.07 -8.40
N SER A 530 21.60 33.56 -8.84
CA SER A 530 21.52 34.44 -9.99
C SER A 530 22.13 35.78 -9.58
N LEU A 531 22.87 36.41 -10.48
CA LEU A 531 23.24 37.82 -10.32
C LEU A 531 21.99 38.64 -9.94
N PRO A 532 22.12 39.69 -9.10
CA PRO A 532 21.11 40.72 -8.99
C PRO A 532 20.76 41.36 -10.34
#